data_AF-A0AA41RYD4-F1
#
_entry.id   AF-A0AA41RYD4-F1
#
_cell.length_a   1.000
_cell.length_b   1.000
_cell.length_c   1.000
_cell.angle_alpha   90.00
_cell.angle_beta   90.00
_cell.angle_gamma   90.00
#
_symmetry.space_group_name_H-M   'P 1'
#
loop_
_entity.id
_entity.type
_entity.pdbx_description
1 polymer ?
#
loop_
_entity_poly.entity_id
_entity_poly.type
_entity_poly.pdbx_seq_one_letter_code
_entity_poly.pdbx_strand_id
1 'polypeptide(L)'
;MAKLIILFSVKVFLFELMFPKLIVFLAILPLSANAAINNVQVFGATPNDGTDSTKPFLQAWSLACSSIAPATMWIPRGTYLVNTIAFSGPCKNAEVTVRIDGKIQAPPSNYWEIGNFGNWILFQGINGLTINGGILDARGSQFWDCKRSGANCPRGAV
;
A
#
# COMPACT_ATOMS: atom_id res chain seq x y z
N MET A 1 -18.27 -22.36 6.86
CA MET A 1 -17.64 -21.08 6.49
C MET A 1 -16.97 -21.29 5.15
N ALA A 2 -17.55 -20.74 4.08
CA ALA A 2 -17.24 -21.09 2.71
C ALA A 2 -15.85 -20.57 2.30
N LYS A 3 -14.99 -21.48 1.81
CA LYS A 3 -13.82 -21.12 1.01
C LYS A 3 -14.33 -20.67 -0.36
N LEU A 4 -14.13 -19.40 -0.67
CA LEU A 4 -14.41 -18.82 -1.99
C LEU A 4 -13.43 -19.41 -3.00
N ILE A 5 -13.88 -20.41 -3.76
CA ILE A 5 -13.19 -20.92 -4.95
C ILE A 5 -13.54 -19.95 -6.07
N ILE A 6 -12.61 -19.09 -6.47
CA ILE A 6 -12.78 -18.24 -7.65
C ILE A 6 -12.63 -19.14 -8.88
N LEU A 7 -13.75 -19.44 -9.53
CA LEU A 7 -13.81 -20.10 -10.82
C LEU A 7 -13.33 -19.12 -11.91
N PHE A 8 -12.12 -19.30 -12.44
CA PHE A 8 -11.72 -18.68 -13.71
C PHE A 8 -12.05 -19.63 -14.85
N SER A 9 -13.08 -19.29 -15.63
CA SER A 9 -13.44 -20.01 -16.84
C SER A 9 -12.36 -19.82 -17.91
N VAL A 10 -11.55 -20.84 -18.17
CA VAL A 10 -10.67 -20.90 -19.34
C VAL A 10 -11.48 -21.48 -20.50
N LYS A 11 -11.91 -20.64 -21.46
CA LYS A 11 -12.45 -21.13 -22.73
C LYS A 11 -11.28 -21.53 -23.64
N VAL A 12 -10.98 -22.82 -23.70
CA VAL A 12 -10.10 -23.40 -24.73
C VAL A 12 -10.92 -23.54 -26.00
N PHE A 13 -10.60 -22.76 -27.03
CA PHE A 13 -11.14 -23.00 -28.37
C PHE A 13 -10.48 -24.27 -28.92
N LEU A 14 -11.22 -25.37 -28.94
CA LEU A 14 -10.85 -26.59 -29.63
C LEU A 14 -11.01 -26.35 -31.14
N PHE A 15 -9.89 -26.25 -31.85
CA PHE A 15 -9.86 -26.33 -33.31
C PHE A 15 -9.77 -27.81 -33.67
N GLU A 16 -10.83 -28.36 -34.27
CA GLU A 16 -10.93 -29.77 -34.65
C GLU A 16 -9.92 -30.13 -35.76
N LEU A 17 -9.42 -31.36 -35.64
CA LEU A 17 -8.17 -31.89 -36.20
C LEU A 17 -8.26 -32.25 -37.69
N MET A 18 -7.17 -32.06 -38.43
CA MET A 18 -6.74 -33.04 -39.42
C MET A 18 -5.21 -33.00 -39.61
N PHE A 19 -4.62 -34.20 -39.49
CA PHE A 19 -3.22 -34.61 -39.75
C PHE A 19 -2.25 -34.77 -38.55
N PRO A 20 -1.72 -36.00 -38.31
CA PRO A 20 -0.86 -36.31 -37.17
C PRO A 20 0.61 -36.09 -37.54
N LYS A 21 1.16 -34.90 -37.27
CA LYS A 21 2.62 -34.72 -37.17
C LYS A 21 2.92 -33.76 -36.03
N LEU A 22 3.30 -34.34 -34.90
CA LEU A 22 3.95 -33.72 -33.74
C LEU A 22 3.50 -32.27 -33.46
N ILE A 23 2.30 -32.11 -32.92
CA ILE A 23 1.90 -30.86 -32.28
C ILE A 23 2.72 -30.76 -31.00
N VAL A 24 3.80 -29.97 -31.04
CA VAL A 24 4.39 -29.43 -29.82
C VAL A 24 3.36 -28.47 -29.25
N PHE A 25 2.52 -28.99 -28.35
CA PHE A 25 1.58 -28.19 -27.58
C PHE A 25 2.42 -27.32 -26.64
N LEU A 26 2.86 -26.15 -27.11
CA LEU A 26 3.41 -25.12 -26.23
C LEU A 26 2.24 -24.64 -25.37
N ALA A 27 2.01 -25.30 -24.24
CA ALA A 27 1.08 -24.83 -23.25
C ALA A 27 1.61 -23.45 -22.80
N ILE A 28 1.03 -22.38 -23.34
CA ILE A 28 1.21 -21.04 -22.82
C ILE A 28 0.52 -21.06 -21.46
N LEU A 29 1.23 -21.52 -20.43
CA LEU A 29 0.77 -21.35 -19.06
C LEU A 29 0.65 -19.85 -18.88
N PRO A 30 -0.55 -19.30 -18.58
CA PRO A 30 -0.61 -17.92 -18.14
C PRO A 30 0.29 -17.85 -16.92
N LEU A 31 1.35 -17.04 -17.01
CA LEU A 31 2.19 -16.76 -15.86
C LEU A 31 1.30 -16.00 -14.88
N SER A 32 0.62 -16.73 -14.00
CA SER A 32 -0.08 -16.16 -12.86
C SER A 32 1.01 -15.59 -11.96
N ALA A 33 1.40 -14.35 -12.24
CA ALA A 33 2.21 -13.58 -11.33
C ALA A 33 1.36 -13.36 -10.08
N ASN A 34 1.59 -14.17 -9.05
CA ASN A 34 0.98 -13.93 -7.75
C ASN A 34 1.37 -12.50 -7.35
N ALA A 35 0.37 -11.63 -7.15
CA ALA A 35 0.63 -10.28 -6.70
C ALA A 35 1.44 -10.34 -5.40
N ALA A 36 2.61 -9.71 -5.39
CA ALA A 36 3.50 -9.77 -4.24
C ALA A 36 2.87 -9.00 -3.07
N ILE A 37 2.53 -9.69 -1.97
CA ILE A 37 1.94 -9.06 -0.77
C ILE A 37 3.05 -8.78 0.25
N ASN A 38 3.28 -7.51 0.51
CA ASN A 38 4.30 -7.00 1.42
C ASN A 38 3.60 -6.51 2.69
N ASN A 39 3.42 -7.42 3.66
CA ASN A 39 2.77 -7.11 4.94
C ASN A 39 3.73 -6.31 5.84
N VAL A 40 3.32 -5.12 6.28
CA VAL A 40 4.13 -4.25 7.16
C VAL A 40 4.57 -4.92 8.48
N GLN A 41 3.80 -5.89 8.98
CA GLN A 41 4.14 -6.62 10.22
C GLN A 41 5.35 -7.54 10.05
N VAL A 42 5.60 -8.05 8.83
CA VAL A 42 6.80 -8.85 8.52
C VAL A 42 8.07 -8.00 8.66
N PHE A 43 7.93 -6.68 8.52
CA PHE A 43 9.00 -5.70 8.68
C PHE A 43 9.05 -5.09 10.09
N GLY A 44 8.29 -5.63 11.03
CA GLY A 44 8.30 -5.20 12.44
C GLY A 44 7.30 -4.11 12.80
N ALA A 45 6.32 -3.80 11.95
CA ALA A 45 5.22 -2.92 12.34
C ALA A 45 4.32 -3.63 13.38
N THR A 46 4.23 -3.07 14.57
CA THR A 46 3.43 -3.60 15.67
C THR A 46 2.17 -2.73 15.86
N PRO A 47 0.96 -3.29 15.76
CA PRO A 47 -0.25 -2.51 15.97
C PRO A 47 -0.52 -2.27 17.46
N ASN A 48 -1.04 -1.08 17.79
CA ASN A 48 -1.59 -0.69 19.10
C ASN A 48 -0.59 -0.66 20.29
N ASP A 49 0.71 -0.81 20.06
CA ASP A 49 1.71 -0.76 21.12
C ASP A 49 2.34 0.65 21.31
N GLY A 50 2.00 1.59 20.42
CA GLY A 50 2.53 2.95 20.44
C GLY A 50 3.93 3.08 19.81
N THR A 51 4.43 2.03 19.17
CA THR A 51 5.74 2.04 18.49
C THR A 51 5.64 2.72 17.12
N ASP A 52 6.66 3.50 16.77
CA ASP A 52 6.78 4.11 15.45
C ASP A 52 6.99 3.05 14.36
N SER A 53 6.01 2.93 13.46
CA SER A 53 6.01 2.01 12.32
C SER A 53 6.57 2.61 11.02
N THR A 54 7.12 3.84 11.05
CA THR A 54 7.64 4.53 9.85
C THR A 54 8.69 3.71 9.10
N LYS A 55 9.67 3.14 9.81
CA LYS A 55 10.71 2.29 9.21
C LYS A 55 10.16 0.99 8.58
N PRO A 56 9.34 0.19 9.31
CA PRO A 56 8.66 -0.96 8.72
C PRO A 56 7.83 -0.62 7.46
N PHE A 57 7.14 0.53 7.47
CA PHE A 57 6.34 0.97 6.33
C PHE A 57 7.23 1.28 5.11
N LEU A 58 8.36 1.96 5.30
CA LEU A 58 9.32 2.23 4.23
C LEU A 58 9.94 0.95 3.66
N GLN A 59 10.21 -0.06 4.51
CA GLN A 59 10.73 -1.35 4.05
C GLN A 59 9.70 -2.11 3.22
N ALA A 60 8.44 -2.17 3.67
CA ALA A 60 7.36 -2.79 2.92
C ALA A 60 7.12 -2.09 1.57
N TRP A 61 7.14 -0.75 1.56
CA TRP A 61 7.03 0.04 0.35
C TRP A 61 8.18 -0.24 -0.63
N SER A 62 9.43 -0.26 -0.14
CA SER A 62 10.60 -0.54 -0.97
C SER A 62 10.49 -1.89 -1.67
N LEU A 63 10.02 -2.92 -0.96
CA LEU A 63 9.83 -4.24 -1.55
C LEU A 63 8.68 -4.26 -2.57
N ALA A 64 7.57 -3.59 -2.29
CA ALA A 64 6.46 -3.47 -3.24
C ALA A 64 6.86 -2.70 -4.51
N CYS A 65 7.52 -1.55 -4.36
CA CYS A 65 7.89 -0.66 -5.46
C CYS A 65 9.03 -1.23 -6.32
N SER A 66 9.87 -2.11 -5.76
CA SER A 66 10.93 -2.80 -6.51
C SER A 66 10.50 -4.09 -7.21
N SER A 67 9.22 -4.47 -7.09
CA SER A 67 8.64 -5.64 -7.77
C SER A 67 8.52 -5.40 -9.27
N ILE A 68 8.84 -6.42 -10.07
CA ILE A 68 8.65 -6.41 -11.54
C ILE A 68 7.23 -6.83 -11.95
N ALA A 69 6.45 -7.40 -11.03
CA ALA A 69 5.05 -7.77 -11.20
C ALA A 69 4.15 -6.88 -10.33
N PRO A 70 2.82 -6.86 -10.55
CA PRO A 70 1.89 -6.14 -9.69
C PRO A 70 2.10 -6.49 -8.21
N ALA A 71 2.16 -5.48 -7.35
CA ALA A 71 2.52 -5.67 -5.94
C ALA A 71 1.60 -4.88 -5.01
N THR A 72 1.41 -5.41 -3.81
CA THR A 72 0.62 -4.79 -2.75
C THR A 72 1.48 -4.57 -1.51
N MET A 73 1.53 -3.34 -1.00
CA MET A 73 1.87 -3.07 0.39
C MET A 73 0.61 -3.24 1.22
N TRP A 74 0.62 -4.17 2.18
CA TRP A 74 -0.56 -4.49 2.99
C TRP A 74 -0.37 -4.05 4.43
N ILE A 75 -1.33 -3.27 4.92
CA ILE A 75 -1.45 -2.81 6.30
C ILE A 75 -2.65 -3.53 6.92
N PRO A 76 -2.44 -4.58 7.73
CA PRO A 76 -3.52 -5.34 8.37
C PRO A 76 -4.33 -4.51 9.38
N ARG A 77 -5.34 -5.14 9.98
CA ARG A 77 -6.12 -4.51 11.05
C ARG A 77 -5.24 -4.16 12.26
N GLY A 78 -5.47 -2.98 12.83
CA GLY A 78 -4.74 -2.45 13.97
C GLY A 78 -4.50 -0.95 13.82
N THR A 79 -3.98 -0.30 14.86
CA THR A 79 -3.53 1.09 14.80
C THR A 79 -2.02 1.13 14.70
N TYR A 80 -1.48 1.75 13.67
CA TYR A 80 -0.04 1.91 13.46
C TYR A 80 0.32 3.39 13.56
N LEU A 81 1.28 3.73 14.43
CA LEU A 81 1.79 5.09 14.49
C LEU A 81 2.81 5.31 13.39
N VAL A 82 2.65 6.38 12.60
CA VAL A 82 3.56 6.71 11.50
C VAL A 82 3.85 8.21 11.53
N ASN A 83 5.13 8.57 11.63
CA ASN A 83 5.62 9.94 11.50
C ASN A 83 5.44 10.46 10.07
N THR A 84 5.93 11.68 9.79
CA THR A 84 6.00 12.17 8.41
C THR A 84 6.75 11.17 7.53
N ILE A 85 6.12 10.69 6.47
CA ILE A 85 6.65 9.61 5.61
C ILE A 85 6.45 9.95 4.14
N ALA A 86 7.45 9.60 3.33
CA ALA A 86 7.39 9.71 1.88
C ALA A 86 7.62 8.36 1.21
N PHE A 87 6.63 7.92 0.45
CA PHE A 87 6.68 6.77 -0.45
C PHE A 87 7.06 7.27 -1.84
N SER A 88 8.31 7.04 -2.23
CA SER A 88 8.86 7.53 -3.49
C SER A 88 8.92 6.42 -4.55
N GLY A 89 8.60 6.77 -5.79
CA GLY A 89 8.96 6.01 -6.98
C GLY A 89 10.26 6.54 -7.64
N PRO A 90 10.50 6.19 -8.92
CA PRO A 90 9.67 5.35 -9.78
C PRO A 90 9.67 3.89 -9.34
N CYS A 91 8.52 3.23 -9.43
CA CYS A 91 8.40 1.79 -9.19
C CYS A 91 8.70 0.99 -10.47
N LYS A 92 9.23 -0.23 -10.32
CA LYS A 92 9.60 -1.08 -11.46
C LYS A 92 8.39 -1.60 -12.22
N ASN A 93 7.29 -1.85 -11.52
CA ASN A 93 5.99 -2.12 -12.11
C ASN A 93 5.06 -0.93 -11.87
N ALA A 94 4.17 -0.64 -12.83
CA ALA A 94 3.20 0.45 -12.71
C ALA A 94 2.05 0.09 -11.75
N GLU A 95 1.72 -1.19 -11.56
CA GLU A 95 0.62 -1.61 -10.71
C GLU A 95 1.10 -1.85 -9.28
N VAL A 96 1.11 -0.78 -8.47
CA VAL A 96 1.42 -0.86 -7.03
C VAL A 96 0.18 -0.46 -6.23
N THR A 97 -0.26 -1.34 -5.33
CA THR A 97 -1.39 -1.11 -4.44
C THR A 97 -0.94 -0.91 -3.00
N VAL A 98 -1.46 0.10 -2.32
CA VAL A 98 -1.43 0.21 -0.87
C VAL A 98 -2.80 -0.20 -0.35
N ARG A 99 -2.88 -1.36 0.30
CA ARG A 99 -4.12 -1.87 0.89
C ARG A 99 -4.09 -1.65 2.40
N ILE A 100 -5.03 -0.87 2.89
CA ILE A 100 -5.17 -0.52 4.29
C ILE A 100 -6.44 -1.19 4.84
N ASP A 101 -6.28 -2.23 5.65
CA ASP A 101 -7.38 -2.83 6.41
C ASP A 101 -7.44 -2.29 7.85
N GLY A 102 -6.42 -1.53 8.29
CA GLY A 102 -6.31 -0.93 9.62
C GLY A 102 -6.43 0.60 9.66
N LYS A 103 -5.83 1.19 10.69
CA LYS A 103 -5.71 2.64 10.90
C LYS A 103 -4.24 3.03 10.93
N ILE A 104 -3.87 4.00 10.10
CA ILE A 104 -2.60 4.71 10.19
C ILE A 104 -2.88 5.98 10.99
N GLN A 105 -2.09 6.24 12.03
CA GLN A 105 -2.34 7.34 12.96
C GLN A 105 -1.06 8.15 13.20
N ALA A 106 -1.16 9.47 13.25
CA ALA A 106 -0.04 10.33 13.56
C ALA A 106 0.38 10.17 15.04
N PRO A 107 1.68 10.30 15.37
CA PRO A 107 2.13 10.37 16.75
C PRO A 107 1.47 11.52 17.53
N PRO A 108 1.30 11.37 18.85
CA PRO A 108 0.60 12.37 19.64
C PRO A 108 1.37 13.70 19.63
N SER A 109 0.62 14.81 19.62
CA SER A 109 1.18 16.17 19.62
C SER A 109 2.13 16.51 18.46
N ASN A 110 2.15 15.70 17.39
CA ASN A 110 3.03 15.92 16.25
C ASN A 110 2.47 16.91 15.20
N TYR A 111 1.50 17.74 15.57
CA TYR A 111 0.86 18.64 14.62
C TYR A 111 1.79 19.78 14.16
N TRP A 112 2.80 20.12 14.97
CA TRP A 112 3.79 21.14 14.61
C TRP A 112 4.77 20.64 13.56
N GLU A 113 5.34 19.44 13.71
CA GLU A 113 6.26 18.90 12.71
C GLU A 113 5.49 18.61 11.42
N ILE A 114 4.34 17.91 11.50
CA ILE A 114 3.49 17.66 10.33
C ILE A 114 3.11 18.97 9.62
N GLY A 115 2.68 19.98 10.38
CA GLY A 115 2.26 21.27 9.84
C GLY A 115 3.40 22.10 9.23
N ASN A 116 4.66 21.86 9.61
CA ASN A 116 5.83 22.52 9.03
C ASN A 116 6.44 21.73 7.88
N PHE A 117 6.39 20.40 7.94
CA PHE A 117 6.86 19.50 6.89
C PHE A 117 5.99 19.58 5.63
N GLY A 118 4.75 20.04 5.78
CA GLY A 118 3.83 20.29 4.69
C GLY A 118 3.09 19.05 4.20
N ASN A 119 3.53 17.83 4.55
CA ASN A 119 2.81 16.59 4.28
C ASN A 119 3.00 15.63 5.45
N TRP A 120 1.94 14.89 5.82
CA TRP A 120 2.07 13.77 6.75
C TRP A 120 2.46 12.48 6.02
N ILE A 121 1.72 12.12 4.97
CA ILE A 121 1.98 10.95 4.14
C ILE A 121 2.05 11.43 2.70
N LEU A 122 3.24 11.34 2.09
CA LEU A 122 3.48 11.76 0.71
C LEU A 122 3.70 10.55 -0.20
N PHE A 123 2.95 10.47 -1.30
CA PHE A 123 3.23 9.57 -2.41
C PHE A 123 3.74 10.40 -3.59
N GLN A 124 4.95 10.14 -4.08
CA GLN A 124 5.58 10.97 -5.11
C GLN A 124 6.32 10.17 -6.18
N GLY A 125 6.22 10.64 -7.44
CA GLY A 125 6.94 10.04 -8.56
C GLY A 125 6.52 8.60 -8.90
N ILE A 126 5.26 8.25 -8.64
CA ILE A 126 4.72 6.89 -8.85
C ILE A 126 3.73 6.93 -10.02
N ASN A 127 3.88 5.98 -10.94
CA ASN A 127 2.89 5.71 -11.98
C ASN A 127 2.03 4.51 -11.55
N GLY A 128 0.70 4.60 -11.71
CA GLY A 128 -0.26 3.51 -11.45
C GLY A 128 -0.49 3.12 -9.98
N LEU A 129 -0.27 4.05 -9.03
CA LEU A 129 -0.58 3.84 -7.61
C LEU A 129 -2.09 3.68 -7.39
N THR A 130 -2.47 2.63 -6.66
CA THR A 130 -3.82 2.44 -6.10
C THR A 130 -3.76 2.45 -4.58
N ILE A 131 -4.65 3.17 -3.89
CA ILE A 131 -4.78 3.16 -2.43
C ILE A 131 -6.20 2.74 -2.06
N ASN A 132 -6.33 1.68 -1.26
CA ASN A 132 -7.62 1.08 -0.94
C ASN A 132 -7.86 0.98 0.57
N GLY A 133 -9.01 1.48 1.00
CA GLY A 133 -9.57 1.26 2.33
C GLY A 133 -8.92 2.03 3.48
N GLY A 134 -9.21 1.58 4.69
CA GLY A 134 -8.54 2.00 5.92
C GLY A 134 -8.96 3.35 6.48
N ILE A 135 -8.27 3.74 7.56
CA ILE A 135 -8.45 5.02 8.24
C ILE A 135 -7.11 5.72 8.33
N LEU A 136 -7.07 7.00 7.93
CA LEU A 136 -5.94 7.90 8.15
C LEU A 136 -6.34 8.90 9.24
N ASP A 137 -5.69 8.83 10.40
CA ASP A 137 -5.96 9.69 11.54
C ASP A 137 -4.75 10.59 11.84
N ALA A 138 -4.76 11.80 11.29
CA ALA A 138 -3.67 12.77 11.44
C ALA A 138 -3.60 13.42 12.83
N ARG A 139 -4.55 13.13 13.75
CA ARG A 139 -4.67 13.79 15.06
C ARG A 139 -4.66 15.33 15.00
N GLY A 140 -5.30 15.90 13.99
CA GLY A 140 -5.27 17.33 13.69
C GLY A 140 -6.07 18.24 14.64
N SER A 141 -6.72 17.73 15.69
CA SER A 141 -7.56 18.55 16.58
C SER A 141 -6.77 19.70 17.21
N GLN A 142 -5.58 19.43 17.73
CA GLN A 142 -4.70 20.44 18.34
C GLN A 142 -4.29 21.54 17.34
N PHE A 143 -4.09 21.18 16.07
CA PHE A 143 -3.84 22.15 15.01
C PHE A 143 -5.04 23.09 14.82
N TRP A 144 -6.25 22.54 14.74
CA TRP A 144 -7.46 23.35 14.57
C TRP A 144 -7.77 24.20 15.79
N ASP A 145 -7.50 23.72 17.01
CA ASP A 145 -7.58 24.50 18.24
C ASP A 145 -6.64 25.70 18.22
N CYS A 146 -5.38 25.51 17.76
CA CYS A 146 -4.45 26.60 17.55
C CYS A 146 -4.99 27.62 16.54
N LYS A 147 -5.48 27.17 15.36
CA LYS A 147 -6.01 28.08 14.34
C LYS A 147 -7.22 28.87 14.83
N ARG A 148 -8.08 28.27 15.66
CA ARG A 148 -9.24 28.95 16.27
C ARG A 148 -8.85 29.98 17.33
N SER A 149 -7.77 29.75 18.07
CA SER A 149 -7.32 30.68 19.12
C SER A 149 -6.61 31.92 18.56
N GLY A 150 -6.32 31.97 17.26
CA GLY A 150 -5.56 33.07 16.66
C GLY A 150 -4.09 33.09 17.07
N ALA A 151 -3.59 32.00 17.65
CA ALA A 151 -2.19 31.86 18.02
C ALA A 151 -1.27 31.73 16.78
N ASN A 152 0.04 31.77 17.01
CA ASN A 152 1.01 31.39 16.00
C ASN A 152 0.98 29.87 15.81
N CYS A 153 0.53 29.42 14.65
CA CYS A 153 0.32 28.02 14.32
C CYS A 153 1.18 27.62 13.12
N PRO A 154 1.52 26.33 12.96
CA PRO A 154 2.26 25.89 11.79
C PRO A 154 1.41 26.12 10.53
N ARG A 155 2.05 26.09 9.36
CA ARG A 155 1.37 26.37 8.07
C ARG A 155 0.22 25.38 7.82
N GLY A 156 0.42 24.12 8.20
CA GLY A 156 -0.47 23.01 7.96
C GLY A 156 0.10 22.06 6.91
N ALA A 157 -0.28 20.79 7.00
CA ALA A 157 -0.01 19.82 5.94
C ALA A 157 -1.11 19.90 4.88
N VAL A 158 -0.71 19.82 3.60
CA VAL A 158 -1.61 19.67 2.45
C VAL A 158 -1.93 18.22 2.17
#